data_AF-A0A961MS02-F1
#
_entry.id   AF-A0A961MS02-F1
#
_cell.length_a   1.000
_cell.length_b   1.000
_cell.length_c   1.000
_cell.angle_alpha   90.00
_cell.angle_beta   90.00
_cell.angle_gamma   90.00
#
_symmetry.space_group_name_H-M   'P 1'
#
loop_
_entity.id
_entity.type
_entity.pdbx_description
1 polymer ?
#
loop_
_entity_poly.entity_id
_entity_poly.type
_entity_poly.pdbx_seq_one_letter_code
_entity_poly.pdbx_strand_id
1 'polypeptide(L)' 'MTQTAADTDRAPGARHDDRPPPTACLVLTDGQTFYGEGFGATGQAVAELCFNTAM' A
#
# COMPACT_ATOMS: atom_id res chain seq x y z
N MET A 1 -47.98 -7.64 -3.34
CA MET A 1 -46.93 -7.53 -2.31
C MET A 1 -45.60 -7.40 -3.03
N THR A 2 -45.01 -6.24 -2.87
CA THR A 2 -43.70 -5.78 -3.34
C THR A 2 -42.56 -6.67 -2.84
N GLN A 3 -41.62 -7.05 -3.70
CA GLN A 3 -40.24 -6.53 -3.70
C GLN A 3 -39.36 -7.33 -4.68
N THR A 4 -38.81 -6.56 -5.62
CA THR A 4 -37.82 -6.87 -6.65
C THR A 4 -36.44 -7.14 -6.08
N ALA A 5 -35.65 -7.90 -6.85
CA ALA A 5 -34.20 -8.02 -6.81
C ALA A 5 -33.44 -6.73 -6.41
N ALA A 6 -32.37 -6.91 -5.63
CA ALA A 6 -31.08 -6.21 -5.76
C ALA A 6 -30.25 -6.49 -4.49
N ASP A 7 -29.62 -7.66 -4.42
CA ASP A 7 -28.42 -7.81 -3.60
C ASP A 7 -27.23 -7.29 -4.42
N THR A 8 -27.21 -5.97 -4.66
CA THR A 8 -26.13 -5.30 -5.41
C THR A 8 -25.81 -3.93 -4.85
N ASP A 9 -26.16 -3.65 -3.59
CA ASP A 9 -25.73 -2.40 -2.94
C ASP A 9 -25.23 -2.66 -1.53
N ARG A 10 -24.04 -3.25 -1.43
CA ARG A 10 -23.13 -2.81 -0.38
C ARG A 10 -22.09 -1.94 -1.03
N ALA A 11 -22.42 -0.66 -1.22
CA ALA A 11 -21.43 0.39 -1.35
C ALA A 11 -20.29 0.13 -0.35
N PRO A 12 -19.03 -0.05 -0.78
CA PRO A 12 -17.94 -0.13 0.16
C PRO A 12 -17.92 1.22 0.87
N GLY A 13 -18.31 1.22 2.16
CA GLY A 13 -18.26 2.41 2.99
C GLY A 13 -16.90 3.07 2.80
N ALA A 14 -16.90 4.38 2.56
CA ALA A 14 -15.73 5.19 2.28
C ALA A 14 -14.57 4.74 3.19
N ARG A 15 -13.63 3.96 2.61
CA ARG A 15 -12.40 3.60 3.30
C ARG A 15 -11.60 4.89 3.40
N HIS A 16 -10.86 5.04 4.48
CA HIS A 16 -10.02 6.19 4.79
C HIS A 16 -8.92 6.53 3.75
N ASP A 17 -8.84 5.80 2.63
CA ASP A 17 -7.71 5.85 1.71
C ASP A 17 -8.12 6.45 0.35
N ASP A 18 -8.27 7.78 0.30
CA ASP A 18 -8.19 8.54 -0.97
C ASP A 18 -6.74 8.64 -1.49
N ARG A 19 -5.78 8.00 -0.81
CA ARG A 19 -4.37 7.96 -1.22
C ARG A 19 -4.18 6.99 -2.39
N PRO A 20 -3.39 7.34 -3.42
CA PRO A 20 -3.01 6.39 -4.46
C PRO A 20 -2.33 5.15 -3.85
N PRO A 21 -2.40 4.00 -4.53
CA PRO A 21 -1.72 2.78 -4.10
C PRO A 21 -0.20 3.02 -3.99
N PRO A 22 0.50 2.33 -3.08
CA PRO A 22 1.94 2.44 -2.94
C PRO A 22 2.65 2.03 -4.24
N THR A 23 3.75 2.72 -4.57
CA THR A 23 4.53 2.49 -5.80
C THR A 23 5.88 1.84 -5.53
N ALA A 24 6.27 1.69 -4.26
CA ALA A 24 7.51 1.05 -3.83
C ALA A 24 7.33 0.27 -2.52
N CYS A 25 8.22 -0.71 -2.30
CA CYS A 25 8.32 -1.42 -1.02
C CYS A 25 9.79 -1.71 -0.64
N LEU A 26 10.04 -1.79 0.67
CA LEU A 26 11.28 -2.27 1.28
C LEU A 26 10.98 -3.59 2.00
N VAL A 27 11.66 -4.66 1.61
CA VAL A 27 11.48 -6.01 2.19
C VAL A 27 12.75 -6.41 2.93
N LEU A 28 12.60 -6.84 4.18
CA LEU A 28 13.70 -7.32 5.02
C LEU A 28 13.78 -8.85 4.99
N THR A 29 14.94 -9.39 5.37
CA THR A 29 15.20 -10.84 5.37
C THR A 29 14.29 -11.62 6.33
N ASP A 30 13.74 -10.97 7.36
CA ASP A 30 12.77 -11.56 8.28
C ASP A 30 11.31 -11.56 7.74
N GLY A 31 11.10 -11.05 6.53
CA GLY A 31 9.80 -10.94 5.89
C GLY A 31 9.04 -9.65 6.19
N GLN A 32 9.56 -8.76 7.04
CA GLN A 32 8.95 -7.44 7.24
C GLN A 32 8.96 -6.64 5.94
N THR A 33 7.83 -6.00 5.64
CA THR A 33 7.65 -5.20 4.42
C THR A 33 7.09 -3.82 4.76
N PHE A 34 7.78 -2.77 4.30
CA PHE A 34 7.36 -1.38 4.42
C PHE A 34 6.93 -0.87 3.03
N TYR A 35 5.71 -0.35 2.93
CA TYR A 35 5.16 0.19 1.68
C TYR A 35 5.23 1.72 1.67
N GLY A 36 5.58 2.29 0.52
CA GLY A 36 5.69 3.74 0.36
C GLY A 36 5.59 4.17 -1.10
N GLU A 37 6.05 5.38 -1.36
CA GLU A 37 6.10 5.99 -2.68
C GLU A 37 7.54 6.02 -3.18
N GLY A 38 7.78 5.58 -4.41
CA GLY A 38 9.08 5.71 -5.06
C GLY A 38 9.33 7.15 -5.53
N PHE A 39 10.48 7.73 -5.19
CA PHE A 39 10.89 9.08 -5.60
C PHE A 39 12.18 9.12 -6.44
N GLY A 40 12.79 7.95 -6.71
CA GLY A 40 14.05 7.80 -7.44
C GLY A 40 13.92 6.94 -8.71
N ALA A 41 15.04 6.39 -9.17
CA ALA A 41 15.05 5.48 -10.31
C ALA A 41 14.24 4.20 -10.03
N THR A 42 13.42 3.78 -11.01
CA THR A 42 12.70 2.51 -10.93
C THR A 42 13.67 1.34 -11.05
N GLY A 43 13.44 0.30 -10.25
CA GLY A 43 14.22 -0.93 -10.29
C GLY A 43 14.11 -1.70 -8.98
N GLN A 44 14.97 -2.72 -8.85
CA GLN A 44 15.13 -3.50 -7.63
C GLN A 44 16.60 -3.49 -7.24
N ALA A 45 16.89 -3.37 -5.95
CA ALA A 45 18.23 -3.44 -5.41
C ALA A 45 18.22 -4.30 -4.15
N VAL A 46 19.32 -5.03 -3.94
CA VAL A 46 19.55 -5.82 -2.72
C VAL A 46 20.82 -5.27 -2.06
N ALA A 47 20.72 -4.89 -0.79
CA ALA A 47 21.80 -4.27 -0.04
C ALA A 47 21.57 -4.43 1.47
N GLU A 48 22.57 -4.02 2.27
CA GLU A 48 22.41 -3.83 3.72
C GLU A 48 21.62 -2.55 4.00
N LEU A 49 20.69 -2.63 4.95
CA LEU A 49 19.96 -1.47 5.45
C LEU A 49 20.67 -0.89 6.68
N CYS A 50 21.16 0.35 6.57
CA CYS A 50 21.74 1.09 7.67
C CYS A 50 20.89 2.35 7.99
N PHE A 51 20.91 2.81 9.24
CA PHE A 51 20.31 4.08 9.66
C PHE A 51 21.38 5.02 10.22
N ASN A 52 21.19 6.33 10.04
CA ASN A 52 22.06 7.37 10.57
C ASN A 52 21.18 8.41 11.30
N THR A 53 21.61 8.87 12.48
CA THR A 53 20.88 9.82 13.32
C THR A 53 21.32 11.29 13.13
N ALA A 54 22.17 11.57 12.14
CA ALA A 54 22.51 12.95 11.78
C ALA A 54 21.27 13.71 11.28
N MET A 55 21.18 15.00 11.60
CA MET A 55 20.14 15.94 11.15
C MET A 55 20.75 17.05 10.31
#